data_AF-A0A951VP52-F1
#
_entry.id   AF-A0A951VP52-F1
#
_cell.length_a   1.000
_cell.length_b   1.000
_cell.length_c   1.000
_cell.angle_alpha   90.00
_cell.angle_beta   90.00
_cell.angle_gamma   90.00
#
_symmetry.space_group_name_H-M   'P 1'
#
loop_
_entity.id
_entity.type
_entity.pdbx_description
1 polymer ?
#
loop_
_entity_poly.entity_id
_entity_poly.type
_entity_poly.pdbx_seq_one_letter_code
_entity_poly.pdbx_strand_id
1 'polypeptide(L)'
;MANKYYVIGGEYADTDFTTIAEGRSEERYGPFATEKEAHDFWRGITGRTVDNAMVRYRIRPDEELRGKAYYVVGGEYSDTTFGEIAPDRTLETYGPFTRREARDFWRGITGRTVDSALTRYDIRTEEELDRP
;
A
#
# COMPACT_ATOMS: atom_id res chain seq x y z
N MET A 1 -0.03 -16.20 10.46
CA MET A 1 0.90 -15.99 9.31
C MET A 1 2.30 -15.84 9.88
N ALA A 2 3.34 -16.32 9.19
CA ALA A 2 4.71 -16.10 9.66
C ALA A 2 5.14 -14.67 9.32
N ASN A 3 5.46 -13.86 10.34
CA ASN A 3 5.96 -12.51 10.14
C ASN A 3 7.33 -12.59 9.48
N LYS A 4 7.40 -12.19 8.20
CA LYS A 4 8.65 -12.03 7.46
C LYS A 4 9.17 -10.62 7.71
N TYR A 5 10.47 -10.47 7.89
CA TYR A 5 11.11 -9.18 8.12
C TYR A 5 12.09 -8.88 7.00
N TYR A 6 12.27 -7.60 6.69
CA TYR A 6 13.26 -7.14 5.72
C TYR A 6 14.05 -5.99 6.32
N VAL A 7 15.30 -5.85 5.87
CA VAL A 7 16.10 -4.66 6.08
C VAL A 7 16.09 -3.87 4.79
N ILE A 8 15.53 -2.67 4.82
CA ILE A 8 15.44 -1.78 3.66
C ILE A 8 16.19 -0.47 3.91
N GLY A 9 16.73 0.14 2.87
CA GLY A 9 17.40 1.43 2.98
C GLY A 9 18.51 1.59 1.94
N GLY A 10 19.51 2.40 2.26
CA GLY A 10 20.60 2.71 1.35
C GLY A 10 21.10 4.13 1.57
N GLU A 11 21.70 4.71 0.55
CA GLU A 11 22.17 6.09 0.54
C GLU A 11 21.04 7.05 0.15
N TYR A 12 20.81 8.07 0.97
CA TYR A 12 19.80 9.12 0.78
C TYR A 12 20.43 10.41 0.28
N ALA A 13 19.63 11.27 -0.35
CA ALA A 13 20.07 12.56 -0.84
C ALA A 13 20.50 13.52 0.31
N ASP A 14 19.93 13.30 1.49
CA ASP A 14 20.14 14.11 2.69
C ASP A 14 19.92 13.28 3.97
N THR A 15 20.11 13.94 5.12
CA THR A 15 19.92 13.34 6.44
C THR A 15 18.46 13.33 6.92
N ASP A 16 17.50 13.75 6.09
CA ASP A 16 16.07 13.60 6.39
C ASP A 16 15.57 12.19 6.02
N PHE A 17 16.36 11.44 5.24
CA PHE A 17 16.10 10.05 4.85
C PHE A 17 14.75 9.85 4.14
N THR A 18 14.36 10.83 3.34
CA THR A 18 13.09 10.83 2.60
C THR A 18 13.26 10.38 1.15
N THR A 19 14.38 10.74 0.53
CA THR A 19 14.66 10.53 -0.90
C THR A 19 15.99 9.80 -1.07
N ILE A 20 15.99 8.72 -1.85
CA ILE A 20 17.21 7.99 -2.21
C ILE A 20 18.13 8.89 -3.05
N ALA A 21 19.44 8.82 -2.82
CA ALA A 21 20.42 9.61 -3.54
C ALA A 21 20.34 9.37 -5.05
N GLU A 22 20.69 10.40 -5.84
CA GLU A 22 20.66 10.31 -7.30
C GLU A 22 21.55 9.16 -7.81
N GLY A 23 21.02 8.37 -8.76
CA GLY A 23 21.71 7.20 -9.30
C GLY A 23 21.76 5.98 -8.37
N ARG A 24 21.12 6.04 -7.19
CA ARG A 24 20.98 4.91 -6.26
C ARG A 24 19.55 4.36 -6.27
N SER A 25 19.40 3.16 -5.72
CA SER A 25 18.11 2.49 -5.49
C SER A 25 17.98 2.10 -4.03
N GLU A 26 16.77 2.07 -3.49
CA GLU A 26 16.53 1.50 -2.17
C GLU A 26 16.85 -0.01 -2.20
N GLU A 27 17.79 -0.42 -1.36
CA GLU A 27 18.22 -1.80 -1.18
C GLU A 27 17.24 -2.52 -0.26
N ARG A 28 17.01 -3.81 -0.52
CA ARG A 28 16.13 -4.67 0.27
C ARG A 28 16.78 -6.03 0.52
N TYR A 29 16.91 -6.37 1.78
CA TYR A 29 17.50 -7.62 2.26
C TYR A 29 16.47 -8.45 3.04
N GLY A 30 16.44 -9.77 2.81
CA GLY A 30 15.47 -10.69 3.38
C GLY A 30 14.74 -11.51 2.31
N PRO A 31 13.61 -12.17 2.64
CA PRO A 31 12.94 -12.16 3.94
C PRO A 31 13.73 -12.90 5.03
N PHE A 32 13.76 -12.33 6.22
CA PHE A 32 14.22 -12.97 7.45
C PHE A 32 13.02 -13.61 8.16
N ALA A 33 13.23 -14.77 8.79
CA ALA A 33 12.17 -15.51 9.46
C ALA A 33 11.81 -14.91 10.82
N THR A 34 12.76 -14.20 11.43
CA THR A 34 12.56 -13.53 12.73
C THR A 34 13.08 -12.10 12.70
N GLU A 35 12.51 -11.25 13.57
CA GLU A 35 13.00 -9.89 13.77
C GLU A 35 14.46 -9.88 14.22
N LYS A 36 14.86 -10.86 15.05
CA LYS A 36 16.23 -11.00 15.53
C LYS A 36 17.23 -11.20 14.38
N GLU A 37 16.92 -12.09 13.43
CA GLU A 37 17.77 -12.31 12.25
C GLU A 37 17.92 -11.03 11.41
N ALA A 38 16.81 -10.31 11.19
CA ALA A 38 16.83 -9.03 10.49
C ALA A 38 17.66 -7.99 11.25
N HIS A 39 17.55 -7.96 12.59
CA HIS A 39 18.29 -7.05 13.45
C HIS A 39 19.80 -7.35 13.45
N ASP A 40 20.20 -8.61 13.49
CA ASP A 40 21.61 -9.00 13.43
C ASP A 40 22.23 -8.62 12.06
N PHE A 41 21.48 -8.81 10.96
CA PHE A 41 21.90 -8.35 9.63
C PHE A 41 21.98 -6.82 9.56
N TRP A 42 20.94 -6.11 10.03
CA TRP A 42 20.87 -4.66 10.07
C TRP A 42 22.05 -4.05 10.85
N ARG A 43 22.39 -4.62 12.01
CA ARG A 43 23.56 -4.20 12.80
C ARG A 43 24.86 -4.38 12.01
N GLY A 44 24.99 -5.51 11.30
CA GLY A 44 26.17 -5.81 10.48
C GLY A 44 26.36 -4.83 9.33
N ILE A 45 25.30 -4.51 8.56
CA ILE A 45 25.39 -3.57 7.43
C ILE A 45 25.57 -2.13 7.91
N THR A 46 24.85 -1.70 8.94
CA THR A 46 24.96 -0.35 9.50
C THR A 46 26.36 -0.09 10.05
N GLY A 47 26.98 -1.08 10.70
CA GLY A 47 28.36 -0.97 11.18
C GLY A 47 29.39 -0.79 10.05
N ARG A 48 29.13 -1.33 8.86
CA ARG A 48 30.00 -1.16 7.67
C ARG A 48 29.84 0.21 7.02
N THR A 49 28.72 0.88 7.24
CA THR A 49 28.38 2.17 6.60
C THR A 49 28.36 3.32 7.59
N VAL A 50 28.90 3.14 8.81
CA VAL A 50 28.82 4.10 9.91
C VAL A 50 29.44 5.46 9.58
N ASP A 51 30.46 5.48 8.71
CA ASP A 51 31.15 6.70 8.31
C ASP A 51 30.35 7.55 7.30
N ASN A 52 29.27 7.00 6.71
CA ASN A 52 28.40 7.72 5.79
C ASN A 52 27.07 8.09 6.48
N ALA A 53 26.95 9.34 6.90
CA ALA A 53 25.75 9.87 7.55
C ALA A 53 24.49 9.87 6.67
N MET A 54 24.65 9.77 5.35
CA MET A 54 23.55 9.67 4.38
C MET A 54 23.06 8.24 4.20
N VAL A 55 23.75 7.24 4.74
CA VAL A 55 23.33 5.84 4.64
C VAL A 55 22.52 5.44 5.87
N ARG A 56 21.30 4.95 5.64
CA ARG A 56 20.44 4.45 6.72
C ARG A 56 19.64 3.24 6.29
N TYR A 57 19.66 2.22 7.14
CA TYR A 57 18.83 1.03 7.01
C TYR A 57 17.79 0.95 8.13
N ARG A 58 16.63 0.37 7.83
CA ARG A 58 15.50 0.17 8.75
C ARG A 58 14.92 -1.23 8.57
N ILE A 59 14.49 -1.82 9.67
CA ILE A 59 13.79 -3.12 9.66
C ILE A 59 12.30 -2.85 9.43
N ARG A 60 11.67 -3.61 8.53
CA ARG A 60 10.24 -3.55 8.24
C ARG A 60 9.65 -4.95 8.14
N PRO A 61 8.49 -5.22 8.75
CA PRO A 61 7.74 -6.44 8.48
C PRO A 61 7.17 -6.43 7.06
N ASP A 62 6.95 -7.62 6.49
CA ASP A 62 6.41 -7.83 5.14
C ASP A 62 5.03 -7.18 4.97
N GLU A 63 4.22 -7.14 6.02
CA GLU A 63 2.89 -6.50 6.01
C GLU A 63 2.98 -4.98 5.77
N GLU A 64 3.95 -4.31 6.40
CA GLU A 64 4.17 -2.87 6.18
C GLU A 64 4.69 -2.60 4.77
N LEU A 65 5.45 -3.52 4.18
CA LEU A 65 6.02 -3.39 2.84
C LEU A 65 5.04 -3.73 1.72
N ARG A 66 4.09 -4.62 1.96
CA ARG A 66 3.04 -4.95 0.96
C ARG A 66 2.12 -3.76 0.69
N GLY A 67 2.13 -2.75 1.56
CA GLY A 67 1.21 -1.63 1.49
C GLY A 67 -0.22 -2.06 1.79
N LYS A 68 -1.08 -1.10 2.14
CA LYS A 68 -2.51 -1.38 2.29
C LYS A 68 -3.11 -1.73 0.92
N ALA A 69 -3.83 -2.84 0.84
CA ALA A 69 -4.65 -3.16 -0.32
C ALA A 69 -5.88 -2.24 -0.33
N TYR A 70 -6.13 -1.63 -1.49
CA TYR A 70 -7.30 -0.81 -1.75
C TYR A 70 -8.19 -1.50 -2.78
N TYR A 71 -9.49 -1.34 -2.61
CA TYR A 71 -10.53 -1.86 -3.49
C TYR A 71 -11.43 -0.71 -3.92
N VAL A 72 -11.95 -0.75 -5.14
CA VAL A 72 -13.00 0.16 -5.61
C VAL A 72 -14.31 -0.62 -5.57
N VAL A 73 -15.28 -0.13 -4.81
CA VAL A 73 -16.51 -0.86 -4.51
C VAL A 73 -17.71 0.03 -4.82
N GLY A 74 -18.76 -0.53 -5.41
CA GLY A 74 -19.99 0.22 -5.65
C GLY A 74 -20.85 -0.39 -6.74
N GLY A 75 -21.62 0.45 -7.41
CA GLY A 75 -22.56 0.04 -8.43
C GLY A 75 -23.76 0.97 -8.47
N GLU A 76 -24.87 0.47 -9.03
CA GLU A 76 -26.15 1.17 -9.06
C GLU A 76 -26.96 0.86 -7.79
N TYR A 77 -27.39 1.91 -7.09
CA TYR A 77 -28.14 1.83 -5.84
C TYR A 77 -29.65 2.01 -6.07
N SER A 78 -30.45 1.51 -5.13
CA SER A 78 -31.91 1.64 -5.18
C SER A 78 -32.39 3.09 -5.06
N ASP A 79 -31.63 3.92 -4.35
CA ASP A 79 -31.92 5.33 -4.12
C ASP A 79 -30.65 6.17 -3.87
N THR A 80 -30.83 7.47 -3.65
CA THR A 80 -29.74 8.43 -3.40
C THR A 80 -29.19 8.40 -1.97
N THR A 81 -29.67 7.50 -1.11
CA THR A 81 -29.07 7.27 0.22
C THR A 81 -27.86 6.34 0.11
N PHE A 82 -27.75 5.61 -1.00
CA PHE A 82 -26.66 4.68 -1.30
C PHE A 82 -26.47 3.59 -0.22
N GLY A 83 -27.55 3.19 0.43
CA GLY A 83 -27.54 2.14 1.45
C GLY A 83 -27.74 0.72 0.88
N GLU A 84 -28.44 0.58 -0.24
CA GLU A 84 -28.79 -0.71 -0.82
C GLU A 84 -28.56 -0.72 -2.34
N ILE A 85 -27.95 -1.79 -2.85
CA ILE A 85 -27.76 -2.00 -4.29
C ILE A 85 -29.12 -2.27 -4.95
N ALA A 86 -29.30 -1.80 -6.18
CA ALA A 86 -30.54 -1.99 -6.91
C ALA A 86 -30.93 -3.50 -7.01
N PRO A 87 -32.22 -3.86 -6.99
CA PRO A 87 -32.70 -5.25 -6.82
C PRO A 87 -32.13 -6.29 -7.81
N ASP A 88 -31.74 -5.86 -9.01
CA ASP A 88 -31.20 -6.71 -10.08
C ASP A 88 -29.69 -6.56 -10.28
N ARG A 89 -29.00 -5.96 -9.30
CA ARG A 89 -27.56 -5.66 -9.36
C ARG A 89 -26.83 -6.31 -8.19
N THR A 90 -25.53 -6.47 -8.37
CA THR A 90 -24.62 -6.94 -7.33
C THR A 90 -23.61 -5.86 -7.01
N LEU A 91 -23.20 -5.76 -5.75
CA LEU A 91 -22.10 -4.88 -5.36
C LEU A 91 -20.84 -5.28 -6.13
N GLU A 92 -20.34 -4.38 -6.96
CA GLU A 92 -19.13 -4.58 -7.74
C GLU A 92 -17.91 -4.26 -6.87
N THR A 93 -16.90 -5.15 -6.90
CA THR A 93 -15.65 -4.98 -6.14
C THR A 93 -14.47 -5.19 -7.07
N TYR A 94 -13.60 -4.20 -7.19
CA TYR A 94 -12.40 -4.21 -8.03
C TYR A 94 -11.14 -4.07 -7.19
N GLY A 95 -10.14 -4.94 -7.40
CA GLY A 95 -8.88 -4.92 -6.68
C GLY A 95 -8.32 -6.35 -6.47
N PRO A 96 -7.28 -6.52 -5.64
CA PRO A 96 -6.61 -5.49 -4.85
C PRO A 96 -5.74 -4.54 -5.70
N PHE A 97 -5.67 -3.27 -5.30
CA PHE A 97 -4.87 -2.23 -5.92
C PHE A 97 -3.94 -1.55 -4.92
N THR A 98 -2.87 -0.91 -5.43
CA THR A 98 -2.21 0.15 -4.67
C THR A 98 -3.12 1.39 -4.56
N ARG A 99 -2.83 2.30 -3.61
CA ARG A 99 -3.64 3.52 -3.44
C ARG A 99 -3.77 4.37 -4.72
N ARG A 100 -2.69 4.44 -5.50
CA ARG A 100 -2.66 5.21 -6.76
C ARG A 100 -3.53 4.53 -7.82
N GLU A 101 -3.33 3.23 -8.04
CA GLU A 101 -4.11 2.46 -9.01
C GLU A 101 -5.60 2.45 -8.66
N ALA A 102 -5.96 2.30 -7.38
CA ALA A 102 -7.35 2.39 -6.93
C ALA A 102 -7.96 3.76 -7.28
N ARG A 103 -7.21 4.85 -7.07
CA ARG A 103 -7.68 6.21 -7.41
C ARG A 103 -7.83 6.40 -8.91
N ASP A 104 -6.89 5.90 -9.70
CA ASP A 104 -6.94 6.02 -11.16
C ASP A 104 -8.11 5.20 -11.74
N PHE A 105 -8.30 3.98 -11.24
CA PHE A 105 -9.43 3.11 -11.61
C PHE A 105 -10.76 3.73 -11.20
N TRP A 106 -10.89 4.20 -9.94
CA TRP A 106 -12.09 4.86 -9.44
C TRP A 106 -12.47 6.08 -10.28
N ARG A 107 -11.50 6.93 -10.66
CA ARG A 107 -11.73 8.05 -11.58
C ARG A 107 -12.23 7.59 -12.93
N GLY A 108 -11.63 6.52 -13.47
CA GLY A 108 -12.01 5.94 -14.75
C GLY A 108 -13.44 5.42 -14.77
N ILE A 109 -13.86 4.65 -13.75
CA ILE A 109 -15.21 4.08 -13.69
C ILE A 109 -16.26 5.15 -13.36
N THR A 110 -15.99 6.03 -12.40
CA THR A 110 -16.91 7.12 -12.02
C THR A 110 -17.14 8.08 -13.19
N GLY A 111 -16.09 8.37 -13.98
CA GLY A 111 -16.22 9.20 -15.18
C GLY A 111 -17.10 8.59 -16.28
N ARG A 112 -17.21 7.25 -16.34
CA ARG A 112 -18.11 6.55 -17.29
C ARG A 112 -19.56 6.54 -16.85
N THR A 113 -19.81 6.76 -15.56
CA THR A 113 -21.15 6.67 -14.95
C THR A 113 -21.67 8.02 -14.49
N VAL A 114 -21.07 9.12 -14.95
CA VAL A 114 -21.36 10.49 -14.50
C VAL A 114 -22.82 10.91 -14.71
N ASP A 115 -23.48 10.36 -15.73
CA ASP A 115 -24.87 10.66 -16.06
C ASP A 115 -25.88 9.89 -15.17
N SER A 116 -25.40 8.96 -14.34
CA SER A 116 -26.25 8.19 -13.42
C SER A 116 -26.20 8.79 -12.02
N ALA A 117 -27.34 9.31 -11.54
CA ALA A 117 -27.47 9.82 -10.18
C ALA A 117 -27.46 8.72 -9.09
N LEU A 118 -27.67 7.46 -9.49
CA LEU A 118 -27.76 6.30 -8.61
C LEU A 118 -26.51 5.42 -8.66
N THR A 119 -25.56 5.71 -9.53
CA THR A 119 -24.32 4.94 -9.62
C THR A 119 -23.21 5.63 -8.85
N ARG A 120 -22.66 4.92 -7.86
CA ARG A 120 -21.58 5.44 -7.02
C ARG A 120 -20.54 4.35 -6.78
N TYR A 121 -19.28 4.77 -6.76
CA TYR A 121 -18.16 3.93 -6.34
C TYR A 121 -17.37 4.67 -5.27
N ASP A 122 -16.86 3.93 -4.29
CA ASP A 122 -15.98 4.43 -3.23
C ASP A 122 -14.73 3.55 -3.15
N ILE A 123 -13.62 4.12 -2.66
CA ILE A 123 -12.38 3.37 -2.42
C ILE A 123 -12.37 2.91 -0.97
N ARG A 124 -12.17 1.60 -0.75
CA ARG A 124 -12.16 0.95 0.56
C ARG A 124 -10.85 0.20 0.79
N THR A 125 -10.44 0.04 2.05
CA THR A 125 -9.43 -0.94 2.43
C THR A 125 -10.06 -2.32 2.63
N GLU A 126 -9.25 -3.38 2.70
CA GLU A 126 -9.74 -4.73 3.01
C GLU A 126 -10.57 -4.76 4.32
N GLU A 127 -10.10 -4.10 5.36
CA GLU A 127 -10.78 -3.98 6.66
C GLU A 127 -12.14 -3.27 6.59
N GLU A 128 -12.33 -2.42 5.58
CA GLU A 128 -13.57 -1.66 5.36
C GLU A 128 -14.58 -2.42 4.49
N LEU A 129 -14.16 -3.48 3.78
CA LEU A 129 -15.07 -4.32 2.99
C LEU A 129 -16.02 -5.15 3.86
N ASP A 130 -15.54 -5.58 5.03
CA ASP A 130 -16.31 -6.42 5.96
C ASP A 130 -17.26 -5.60 6.86
N ARG A 131 -17.23 -4.26 6.75
CA ARG A 131 -18.14 -3.38 7.49
C ARG A 131 -19.37 -3.07 6.62
N PRO A 132 -20.60 -3.31 7.13
CA PRO A 132 -21.82 -3.02 6.40
C PRO A 132 -22.02 -1.52 6.16
#